data_AF-A0A3R7SJF3-F1
#
_entry.id   AF-A0A3R7SJF3-F1
#
_cell.length_a   1.000
_cell.length_b   1.000
_cell.length_c   1.000
_cell.angle_alpha   90.00
_cell.angle_beta   90.00
_cell.angle_gamma   90.00
#
_symmetry.space_group_name_H-M   'P 1'
#
loop_
_entity.id
_entity.type
_entity.pdbx_description
1 polymer ?
#
loop_
_entity_poly.entity_id
_entity_poly.type
_entity_poly.pdbx_seq_one_letter_code
_entity_poly.pdbx_strand_id
1 'polypeptide(L)'
;MKKVDFNSLIQLLGMIGIIGSLLFVGLEMRQSQRIALAGQQQDRMAVFVDITNTFTEAGIEFNSLEPEKAYAFRNYIHASFYILENDVVQYNLGLMEEGIWEVKQNAMKRMMGFCTAREVFNSRRSQLDARLVILAKQAIINDCIDIAGLDQSNRAATTELFENYLREVSNGPEEEVP
;
A
#
# COMPACT_ATOMS: atom_id res chain seq x y z
N MET A 1 23.80 58.26 20.34
CA MET A 1 23.37 56.86 20.09
C MET A 1 23.65 56.04 21.34
N LYS A 2 22.63 55.40 21.93
CA LYS A 2 22.83 54.48 23.09
C LYS A 2 23.66 53.28 22.62
N LYS A 3 24.82 53.03 23.22
CA LYS A 3 25.58 51.80 23.01
C LYS A 3 24.75 50.65 23.57
N VAL A 4 24.41 49.68 22.74
CA VAL A 4 23.79 48.44 23.19
C VAL A 4 24.79 47.76 24.12
N ASP A 5 24.34 47.39 25.32
CA ASP A 5 25.19 46.69 26.29
C ASP A 5 25.52 45.29 25.76
N PHE A 6 26.81 45.01 25.62
CA PHE A 6 27.32 43.78 25.04
C PHE A 6 26.93 42.54 25.86
N ASN A 7 26.80 42.69 27.19
CA ASN A 7 26.34 41.62 28.07
C ASN A 7 24.86 41.29 27.83
N SER A 8 24.03 42.32 27.68
CA SER A 8 22.62 42.16 27.32
C SER A 8 22.43 41.45 25.97
N LEU A 9 23.31 41.70 25.00
CA LEU A 9 23.30 41.01 23.70
C LEU A 9 23.68 39.53 23.83
N ILE A 10 24.73 39.20 24.58
CA ILE A 10 25.15 37.81 24.82
C ILE A 10 24.05 37.02 25.54
N GLN A 11 23.41 37.63 26.54
CA GLN A 11 22.33 36.99 27.29
C GLN A 11 21.12 36.70 26.39
N LEU A 12 20.74 37.66 25.53
CA LEU A 12 19.67 37.48 24.55
C LEU A 12 20.00 36.33 23.58
N LEU A 13 21.23 36.30 23.05
CA LEU A 13 21.69 35.22 22.17
C LEU A 13 21.69 33.86 22.87
N GLY A 14 22.07 33.81 24.15
CA GLY A 14 22.01 32.59 24.96
C GLY A 14 20.59 32.06 25.12
N MET A 15 19.62 32.94 25.43
CA MET A 15 18.20 32.56 25.52
C MET A 15 17.64 32.09 24.18
N ILE A 16 17.97 32.78 23.08
CA ILE A 16 17.59 32.37 21.73
C ILE A 16 18.23 31.02 21.39
N GLY A 17 19.47 30.77 21.80
CA GLY A 17 20.16 29.50 21.60
C GLY A 17 19.45 28.33 22.28
N ILE A 18 19.04 28.50 23.54
CA ILE A 18 18.27 27.48 24.27
C ILE A 18 16.93 27.22 23.57
N ILE A 19 16.19 28.28 23.22
CA ILE A 19 14.90 28.13 22.53
C ILE A 19 15.09 27.43 21.19
N GLY A 20 16.10 27.82 20.40
CA GLY A 20 16.44 27.19 19.13
C GLY A 20 16.77 25.71 19.27
N SER A 21 17.54 25.33 20.29
CA SER A 21 17.86 23.92 20.57
C SER A 21 16.63 23.10 20.92
N LEU A 22 15.72 23.65 21.74
CA LEU A 22 14.48 22.96 22.13
C LEU A 22 13.52 22.78 20.95
N LEU A 23 13.43 23.78 20.06
CA LEU A 23 12.64 23.68 18.84
C LEU A 23 13.18 22.59 17.91
N PHE A 24 14.51 22.54 17.73
CA PHE A 24 15.16 21.51 16.92
C PHE A 24 14.87 20.10 17.45
N VAL A 25 15.06 19.88 18.75
CA VAL A 25 14.75 18.60 19.42
C VAL A 25 13.26 18.25 19.28
N GLY A 26 12.36 19.23 19.41
CA GLY A 26 10.93 19.02 19.22
C GLY A 26 10.56 18.56 17.81
N LEU A 27 11.22 19.11 16.79
CA LEU A 27 11.05 18.70 15.40
C LEU A 27 11.59 17.29 15.16
N GLU A 28 12.77 16.96 15.69
CA GLU A 28 13.35 15.62 15.60
C GLU A 28 12.46 14.56 16.27
N MET A 29 11.96 14.82 17.48
CA MET A 29 11.07 13.88 18.17
C MET A 29 9.77 13.62 17.40
N ARG A 30 9.20 14.65 16.77
CA ARG A 30 8.01 14.50 15.91
C ARG A 30 8.30 13.61 14.71
N GLN A 31 9.47 13.78 14.07
CA GLN A 31 9.90 12.93 12.97
C GLN A 31 10.14 11.48 13.43
N SER A 32 10.84 11.28 14.55
CA SER A 32 11.07 9.96 15.13
C SER A 32 9.76 9.24 15.45
N GLN A 33 8.78 9.94 16.04
CA GLN A 33 7.47 9.37 16.32
C GLN A 33 6.74 8.95 15.02
N ARG A 34 6.83 9.76 13.96
CA ARG A 34 6.24 9.43 12.66
C ARG A 34 6.83 8.14 12.07
N ILE A 35 8.16 8.01 12.11
CA ILE A 35 8.87 6.81 11.62
C ILE A 35 8.52 5.59 12.49
N ALA A 36 8.43 5.76 13.81
CA ALA A 36 8.06 4.66 14.70
C ALA A 36 6.65 4.13 14.43
N LEU A 37 5.67 5.01 14.19
CA LEU A 37 4.31 4.60 13.82
C LEU A 37 4.28 3.85 12.48
N ALA A 38 5.07 4.29 11.50
CA ALA A 38 5.21 3.60 10.23
C ALA A 38 5.82 2.20 10.39
N GLY A 39 6.89 2.08 11.18
CA GLY A 39 7.52 0.80 11.52
C GLY A 39 6.55 -0.17 12.17
N GLN A 40 5.76 0.30 13.14
CA GLN A 40 4.73 -0.54 13.78
C GLN A 40 3.67 -1.06 12.80
N GLN A 41 3.30 -0.26 11.81
CA GLN A 41 2.36 -0.68 10.77
C GLN A 41 2.99 -1.71 9.82
N GLN A 42 4.27 -1.56 9.49
CA GLN A 42 5.02 -2.53 8.71
C GLN A 42 5.17 -3.86 9.45
N ASP A 43 5.48 -3.83 10.75
CA ASP A 43 5.61 -5.02 11.58
C ASP A 43 4.29 -5.81 11.66
N ARG A 44 3.16 -5.11 11.86
CA ARG A 44 1.83 -5.74 11.85
C ARG A 44 1.50 -6.36 10.50
N MET A 45 1.79 -5.66 9.41
CA MET A 45 1.61 -6.18 8.05
C MET A 45 2.43 -7.47 7.85
N ALA A 46 3.70 -7.48 8.27
CA ALA A 46 4.57 -8.65 8.16
C ALA A 46 3.99 -9.87 8.90
N VAL A 47 3.44 -9.68 10.11
CA VAL A 47 2.76 -10.75 10.87
C VAL A 47 1.56 -11.30 10.10
N PHE A 48 0.71 -10.45 9.51
CA PHE A 48 -0.44 -10.93 8.76
C PHE A 48 -0.08 -11.64 7.45
N VAL A 49 0.99 -11.21 6.78
CA VAL A 49 1.55 -11.92 5.63
C VAL A 49 2.09 -13.28 6.05
N ASP A 50 2.81 -13.37 7.17
CA ASP A 50 3.32 -14.63 7.71
C ASP A 50 2.22 -15.62 8.09
N ILE A 51 1.15 -15.14 8.73
CA ILE A 51 -0.05 -15.94 8.97
C ILE A 51 -0.59 -16.46 7.63
N THR A 52 -0.76 -15.59 6.64
CA THR A 52 -1.27 -15.99 5.31
C THR A 52 -0.37 -17.04 4.63
N ASN A 53 0.94 -16.95 4.78
CA ASN A 53 1.89 -17.95 4.30
C ASN A 53 1.71 -19.30 5.02
N THR A 54 1.51 -19.29 6.33
CA THR A 54 1.25 -20.52 7.12
C THR A 54 0.02 -21.28 6.60
N PHE A 55 -1.08 -20.58 6.28
CA PHE A 55 -2.27 -21.20 5.66
C PHE A 55 -1.96 -21.75 4.26
N THR A 56 -1.16 -21.02 3.47
CA THR A 56 -0.73 -21.44 2.14
C THR A 56 0.11 -22.72 2.19
N GLU A 57 1.06 -22.82 3.14
CA GLU A 57 1.87 -24.02 3.36
C GLU A 57 1.03 -25.22 3.80
N ALA A 58 -0.04 -24.97 4.57
CA ALA A 58 -1.01 -25.98 4.98
C ALA A 58 -1.99 -26.40 3.85
N GLY A 59 -1.90 -25.77 2.67
CA GLY A 59 -2.75 -26.11 1.52
C GLY A 59 -4.20 -25.63 1.63
N ILE A 60 -4.45 -24.60 2.44
CA ILE A 60 -5.80 -24.06 2.72
C ILE A 60 -5.86 -22.55 2.48
N GLU A 61 -7.06 -22.04 2.19
CA GLU A 61 -7.27 -20.58 2.08
C GLU A 61 -7.22 -19.95 3.49
N PHE A 62 -6.67 -18.74 3.61
CA PHE A 62 -6.65 -17.98 4.86
C PHE A 62 -8.05 -17.72 5.43
N ASN A 63 -9.04 -17.47 4.56
CA ASN A 63 -10.41 -17.14 4.94
C ASN A 63 -11.41 -18.31 4.84
N SER A 64 -10.96 -19.52 4.48
CA SER A 64 -11.79 -20.73 4.44
C SER A 64 -11.07 -21.90 5.09
N LEU A 65 -11.82 -22.69 5.88
CA LEU A 65 -11.30 -23.89 6.51
C LEU A 65 -11.31 -25.10 5.57
N GLU A 66 -11.82 -24.96 4.35
CA GLU A 66 -11.88 -26.02 3.35
C GLU A 66 -10.79 -25.85 2.27
N PRO A 67 -10.18 -26.95 1.80
CA PRO A 67 -9.20 -26.88 0.72
C PRO A 67 -9.84 -26.44 -0.60
N GLU A 68 -9.46 -25.27 -1.11
CA GLU A 68 -9.91 -24.75 -2.42
C GLU A 68 -8.86 -25.01 -3.51
N LYS A 69 -9.24 -25.33 -4.75
CA LYS A 69 -8.29 -25.58 -5.85
C LYS A 69 -7.35 -24.41 -6.17
N ALA A 70 -7.72 -23.18 -5.79
CA ALA A 70 -6.96 -21.95 -6.06
C ALA A 70 -6.48 -21.23 -4.77
N TYR A 71 -6.38 -21.93 -3.64
CA TYR A 71 -6.04 -21.35 -2.33
C TYR A 71 -4.78 -20.46 -2.37
N ALA A 72 -3.75 -20.87 -3.11
CA ALA A 72 -2.48 -20.15 -3.16
C ALA A 72 -2.62 -18.74 -3.76
N PHE A 73 -3.40 -18.60 -4.84
CA PHE A 73 -3.62 -17.29 -5.43
C PHE A 73 -4.51 -16.41 -4.55
N ARG A 74 -5.56 -16.98 -3.95
CA ARG A 74 -6.41 -16.23 -2.99
C ARG A 74 -5.62 -15.73 -1.79
N ASN A 75 -4.74 -16.56 -1.23
CA ASN A 75 -3.84 -16.18 -0.15
C ASN A 75 -2.86 -15.08 -0.59
N TYR A 76 -2.31 -15.17 -1.80
CA TYR A 76 -1.51 -14.07 -2.36
C TYR A 76 -2.28 -12.75 -2.43
N ILE A 77 -3.57 -12.77 -2.82
CA ILE A 77 -4.40 -11.57 -2.80
C ILE A 77 -4.65 -11.07 -1.37
N HIS A 78 -4.91 -11.97 -0.42
CA HIS A 78 -5.05 -11.61 1.00
C HIS A 78 -3.81 -10.89 1.54
N ALA A 79 -2.62 -11.43 1.26
CA ALA A 79 -1.34 -10.82 1.61
C ALA A 79 -1.18 -9.46 0.91
N SER A 80 -1.54 -9.38 -0.37
CA SER A 80 -1.46 -8.14 -1.15
C SER A 80 -2.31 -7.02 -0.56
N PHE A 81 -3.50 -7.30 -0.03
CA PHE A 81 -4.30 -6.26 0.64
C PHE A 81 -3.65 -5.72 1.93
N TYR A 82 -2.97 -6.57 2.71
CA TYR A 82 -2.20 -6.09 3.87
C TYR A 82 -1.02 -5.20 3.45
N ILE A 83 -0.34 -5.56 2.35
CA ILE A 83 0.76 -4.77 1.79
C ILE A 83 0.26 -3.44 1.24
N LEU A 84 -0.83 -3.44 0.47
CA LEU A 84 -1.42 -2.22 -0.08
C LEU A 84 -1.91 -1.26 1.01
N GLU A 85 -2.46 -1.79 2.10
CA GLU A 85 -2.84 -0.98 3.25
C GLU A 85 -1.62 -0.33 3.91
N ASN A 86 -0.52 -1.07 4.05
CA ASN A 86 0.73 -0.51 4.52
C ASN A 86 1.26 0.56 3.55
N ASP A 87 1.26 0.31 2.25
CA ASP A 87 1.70 1.27 1.22
C ASP A 87 0.91 2.60 1.31
N VAL A 88 -0.43 2.53 1.47
CA VAL A 88 -1.28 3.71 1.69
C VAL A 88 -0.85 4.48 2.95
N VAL A 89 -0.55 3.78 4.04
CA VAL A 89 -0.09 4.43 5.28
C VAL A 89 1.27 5.09 5.07
N GLN A 90 2.23 4.39 4.45
CA GLN A 90 3.59 4.90 4.20
C GLN A 90 3.55 6.16 3.32
N TYR A 91 2.76 6.15 2.25
CA TYR A 91 2.57 7.31 1.38
C TYR A 91 1.97 8.51 2.12
N ASN A 92 0.92 8.31 2.92
CA ASN A 92 0.34 9.38 3.73
C ASN A 92 1.28 9.89 4.83
N LEU A 93 2.23 9.06 5.28
CA LEU A 93 3.31 9.47 6.16
C LEU A 93 4.49 10.11 5.40
N GLY A 94 4.40 10.36 4.10
CA GLY A 94 5.47 10.96 3.31
C GLY A 94 6.76 10.12 3.35
N LEU A 95 6.62 8.82 3.60
CA LEU A 95 7.73 7.84 3.65
C LEU A 95 7.81 7.02 2.36
N MET A 96 7.06 7.43 1.32
CA MET A 96 7.09 6.84 -0.01
C MET A 96 7.13 7.95 -1.06
N GLU A 97 8.03 7.80 -2.03
CA GLU A 97 8.14 8.72 -3.16
C GLU A 97 6.92 8.61 -4.09
N GLU A 98 6.53 9.73 -4.71
CA GLU A 98 5.36 9.80 -5.59
C GLU A 98 5.43 8.79 -6.75
N GLY A 99 6.59 8.70 -7.42
CA GLY A 99 6.75 7.75 -8.54
C GLY A 99 6.63 6.28 -8.11
N ILE A 100 7.04 5.95 -6.88
CA ILE A 100 6.84 4.60 -6.33
C ILE A 100 5.36 4.37 -6.06
N TRP A 101 4.68 5.36 -5.47
CA TRP A 101 3.25 5.30 -5.18
C TRP A 101 2.40 5.11 -6.44
N GLU A 102 2.69 5.83 -7.53
CA GLU A 102 2.05 5.65 -8.83
C GLU A 102 2.19 4.22 -9.36
N VAL A 103 3.38 3.63 -9.26
CA VAL A 103 3.64 2.24 -9.67
C VAL A 103 2.82 1.25 -8.83
N LYS A 104 2.70 1.48 -7.52
CA LYS A 104 1.88 0.65 -6.62
C LYS A 104 0.39 0.74 -6.96
N GLN A 105 -0.11 1.93 -7.30
CA GLN A 105 -1.49 2.10 -7.78
C GLN A 105 -1.74 1.33 -9.07
N ASN A 106 -0.79 1.34 -10.01
CA ASN A 106 -0.89 0.55 -11.25
C ASN A 106 -0.85 -0.97 -10.98
N ALA A 107 -0.05 -1.42 -10.01
CA ALA A 107 -0.06 -2.82 -9.58
C ALA A 107 -1.41 -3.23 -8.98
N MET A 108 -2.02 -2.36 -8.17
CA MET A 108 -3.36 -2.57 -7.63
C MET A 108 -4.44 -2.60 -8.74
N LYS A 109 -4.38 -1.71 -9.74
CA LYS A 109 -5.26 -1.76 -10.92
C LYS A 109 -5.20 -3.12 -11.61
N ARG A 110 -3.99 -3.62 -11.89
CA ARG A 110 -3.80 -4.95 -12.47
C ARG A 110 -4.36 -6.06 -11.58
N MET A 111 -4.11 -5.99 -10.27
CA MET A 111 -4.62 -6.98 -9.32
C MET A 111 -6.15 -6.99 -9.30
N MET A 112 -6.79 -5.83 -9.29
CA MET A 112 -8.25 -5.67 -9.29
C MET A 112 -8.92 -6.08 -10.62
N GLY A 113 -8.12 -6.47 -11.62
CA GLY A 113 -8.57 -7.16 -12.83
C GLY A 113 -9.08 -8.56 -12.65
N PHE A 114 -8.62 -9.26 -11.61
CA PHE A 114 -8.99 -10.65 -11.41
C PHE A 114 -10.28 -10.77 -10.62
N CYS A 115 -11.17 -11.67 -11.03
CA CYS A 115 -12.44 -11.88 -10.33
C CYS A 115 -12.19 -12.32 -8.88
N THR A 116 -11.25 -13.24 -8.69
CA THR A 116 -10.78 -13.67 -7.37
C THR A 116 -10.30 -12.50 -6.51
N ALA A 117 -9.63 -11.50 -7.09
CA ALA A 117 -9.19 -10.34 -6.35
C ALA A 117 -10.37 -9.46 -5.89
N ARG A 118 -11.38 -9.29 -6.74
CA ARG A 118 -12.61 -8.56 -6.41
C ARG A 118 -13.44 -9.29 -5.35
N GLU A 119 -13.50 -10.62 -5.38
CA GLU A 119 -14.15 -11.42 -4.34
C GLU A 119 -13.47 -11.25 -2.99
N VAL A 120 -12.14 -11.39 -2.95
CA VAL A 120 -11.35 -11.18 -1.74
C VAL A 120 -11.53 -9.74 -1.24
N PHE A 121 -11.48 -8.74 -2.12
CA PHE A 121 -11.77 -7.35 -1.77
C PHE A 121 -13.15 -7.20 -1.14
N ASN A 122 -14.19 -7.77 -1.76
CA ASN A 122 -15.57 -7.67 -1.28
C ASN A 122 -15.75 -8.31 0.09
N SER A 123 -15.07 -9.42 0.38
CA SER A 123 -15.09 -10.06 1.70
C SER A 123 -14.35 -9.24 2.78
N ARG A 124 -13.31 -8.49 2.38
CA ARG A 124 -12.43 -7.75 3.30
C ARG A 124 -12.75 -6.28 3.45
N ARG A 125 -13.52 -5.67 2.54
CA ARG A 125 -13.71 -4.21 2.46
C ARG A 125 -14.20 -3.54 3.76
N SER A 126 -14.86 -4.27 4.65
CA SER A 126 -15.29 -3.75 5.97
C SER A 126 -14.16 -3.71 7.01
N GLN A 127 -13.05 -4.39 6.74
CA GLN A 127 -11.88 -4.54 7.62
C GLN A 127 -10.65 -3.77 7.11
N LEU A 128 -10.75 -3.11 5.95
CA LEU A 128 -9.67 -2.33 5.34
C LEU A 128 -9.83 -0.83 5.64
N ASP A 129 -8.72 -0.10 5.70
CA ASP A 129 -8.70 1.36 5.75
C ASP A 129 -9.55 1.98 4.61
N ALA A 130 -10.38 2.96 4.96
CA ALA A 130 -11.31 3.59 4.03
C ALA A 130 -10.60 4.20 2.80
N ARG A 131 -9.37 4.70 2.94
CA ARG A 131 -8.57 5.25 1.84
C ARG A 131 -8.23 4.16 0.83
N LEU A 132 -7.80 2.99 1.30
CA LEU A 132 -7.54 1.84 0.43
C LEU A 132 -8.82 1.39 -0.27
N VAL A 133 -9.96 1.35 0.44
CA VAL A 133 -11.25 0.97 -0.15
C VAL A 133 -11.65 1.89 -1.31
N ILE A 134 -11.43 3.21 -1.18
CA ILE A 134 -11.70 4.18 -2.25
C ILE A 134 -10.79 3.90 -3.45
N LEU A 135 -9.48 3.76 -3.21
CA LEU A 135 -8.50 3.51 -4.26
C LEU A 135 -8.77 2.20 -5.00
N ALA A 136 -9.07 1.12 -4.27
CA ALA A 136 -9.37 -0.18 -4.86
C ALA A 136 -10.66 -0.16 -5.69
N LYS A 137 -11.67 0.64 -5.31
CA LYS A 137 -12.88 0.83 -6.13
C LYS A 137 -12.59 1.59 -7.41
N GLN A 138 -11.77 2.64 -7.36
CA GLN A 138 -11.36 3.42 -8.53
C GLN A 138 -10.49 2.60 -9.50
N ALA A 139 -9.80 1.58 -8.98
CA ALA A 139 -8.99 0.67 -9.77
C ALA A 139 -9.82 -0.32 -10.63
N ILE A 140 -11.14 -0.43 -10.43
CA ILE A 140 -12.03 -1.29 -11.20
C ILE A 140 -12.48 -0.54 -12.46
N ILE A 141 -11.94 -0.91 -13.62
CA ILE A 141 -12.19 -0.23 -14.90
C ILE A 141 -13.07 -1.08 -15.83
N ASN A 142 -12.79 -2.39 -15.95
CA ASN A 142 -13.50 -3.33 -16.87
C ASN A 142 -14.09 -4.53 -16.13
N ASP A 143 -14.72 -5.45 -16.86
CA ASP A 143 -15.03 -6.78 -16.34
C ASP A 143 -13.78 -7.51 -15.84
N CYS A 144 -13.98 -8.44 -14.92
CA CYS A 144 -12.87 -9.19 -14.34
C CYS A 144 -12.58 -10.47 -15.12
N ILE A 145 -11.33 -10.92 -15.05
CA ILE A 145 -10.89 -12.19 -15.61
C ILE A 145 -10.91 -13.25 -14.52
N ASP A 146 -11.63 -14.35 -14.76
CA ASP A 146 -11.59 -15.53 -13.90
C ASP A 146 -10.44 -16.45 -14.32
N ILE A 147 -9.40 -16.50 -13.49
CA ILE A 147 -8.25 -17.37 -13.71
C ILE A 147 -8.47 -18.81 -13.23
N ALA A 148 -9.47 -19.06 -12.38
CA ALA A 148 -9.81 -20.42 -11.94
C ALA A 148 -10.51 -21.20 -13.07
N GLY A 149 -11.14 -20.49 -14.01
CA GLY A 149 -11.69 -21.03 -15.25
C GLY A 149 -10.68 -21.21 -16.40
N LEU A 150 -9.43 -20.74 -16.25
CA LEU A 150 -8.39 -20.90 -17.28
C LEU A 150 -7.79 -22.31 -17.22
N ASP A 151 -7.87 -23.02 -18.34
CA ASP A 151 -7.24 -24.32 -18.49
C ASP A 151 -5.71 -24.21 -18.39
N GLN A 152 -5.15 -24.61 -17.26
CA GLN A 152 -3.71 -24.64 -17.00
C GLN A 152 -2.94 -25.54 -17.98
N SER A 153 -3.62 -26.41 -18.74
CA SER A 153 -3.02 -27.21 -19.80
C SER A 153 -2.62 -26.39 -21.04
N ASN A 154 -3.24 -25.22 -21.25
CA ASN A 154 -2.94 -24.31 -22.34
C ASN A 154 -2.36 -22.97 -21.82
N ARG A 155 -1.10 -23.06 -21.38
CA ARG A 155 -0.32 -21.92 -20.86
C ARG A 155 -0.24 -20.76 -21.86
N ALA A 156 -0.24 -21.02 -23.17
CA ALA A 156 -0.14 -19.98 -24.20
C ALA A 156 -1.38 -19.08 -24.25
N ALA A 157 -2.58 -19.67 -24.22
CA ALA A 157 -3.84 -18.92 -24.19
C ALA A 157 -4.00 -18.11 -22.88
N THR A 158 -3.51 -18.66 -21.77
CA THR A 158 -3.49 -17.98 -20.46
C THR A 158 -2.57 -16.76 -20.48
N THR A 159 -1.37 -16.89 -21.06
CA THR A 159 -0.43 -15.77 -21.21
C THR A 159 -0.98 -14.67 -22.12
N GLU A 160 -1.61 -15.03 -23.24
CA GLU A 160 -2.18 -14.05 -24.18
C GLU A 160 -3.32 -13.23 -23.57
N LEU A 161 -4.22 -13.88 -22.82
CA LEU A 161 -5.28 -13.20 -22.05
C LEU A 161 -4.72 -12.22 -21.02
N PHE A 162 -3.69 -12.64 -20.29
CA PHE A 162 -3.04 -11.79 -19.30
C PHE A 162 -2.34 -10.59 -19.97
N GLU A 163 -1.59 -10.81 -21.04
CA GLU A 163 -0.92 -9.74 -21.80
C GLU A 163 -1.91 -8.74 -22.41
N ASN A 164 -3.04 -9.21 -22.94
CA ASN A 164 -4.08 -8.32 -23.48
C ASN A 164 -4.72 -7.48 -22.36
N TYR A 165 -5.02 -8.08 -21.22
CA TYR A 165 -5.49 -7.36 -20.04
C TYR A 165 -4.48 -6.32 -19.54
N LEU A 166 -3.19 -6.68 -19.49
CA LEU A 166 -2.13 -5.75 -19.10
C LEU A 166 -2.06 -4.54 -20.03
N ARG A 167 -2.28 -4.71 -21.34
CA ARG A 167 -2.35 -3.59 -22.29
C ARG A 167 -3.55 -2.69 -21.99
N GLU A 168 -4.73 -3.24 -21.77
CA GLU A 168 -5.93 -2.45 -21.43
C GLU A 168 -5.76 -1.65 -20.13
N VAL A 169 -5.14 -2.24 -19.10
CA VAL A 169 -4.88 -1.56 -17.83
C VAL A 169 -3.77 -0.52 -17.94
N SER A 170 -2.75 -0.80 -18.75
CA SER A 170 -1.60 0.10 -18.93
C SER A 170 -1.93 1.32 -19.78
N ASN A 171 -2.87 1.19 -20.73
CA ASN A 171 -3.19 2.28 -21.66
C ASN A 171 -4.21 3.27 -21.10
N GLY A 172 -4.87 2.96 -19.97
CA GLY A 172 -6.02 3.75 -19.50
C GLY A 172 -7.17 3.73 -20.52
N PRO A 173 -8.34 4.32 -20.23
CA PRO A 173 -9.26 4.64 -21.31
C PRO A 173 -8.50 5.53 -22.29
N GLU A 174 -8.45 5.16 -23.57
CA GLU A 174 -8.04 6.10 -24.61
C GLU A 174 -8.92 7.34 -24.42
N GLU A 175 -8.33 8.45 -23.98
CA GLU A 175 -8.93 9.75 -24.22
C GLU A 175 -9.06 9.84 -25.74
N GLU A 176 -10.26 9.54 -26.25
CA GLU A 176 -10.71 10.06 -27.53
C GLU A 176 -10.65 11.58 -27.40
N VAL A 177 -9.46 12.14 -27.68
CA VAL A 177 -9.29 13.57 -27.90
C VAL A 177 -10.05 13.86 -29.20
N PRO A 178 -11.09 14.72 -29.16
CA PRO A 178 -11.90 15.05 -30.33
C PRO A 178 -11.10 15.75 -31.43
#